data_AF-A0A4R2GVL8-F1
#
_entry.id   AF-A0A4R2GVL8-F1
#
_cell.length_a   1.000
_cell.length_b   1.000
_cell.length_c   1.000
_cell.angle_alpha   90.00
_cell.angle_beta   90.00
_cell.angle_gamma   90.00
#
_symmetry.space_group_name_H-M   'P 1'
#
loop_
_entity.id
_entity.type
_entity.pdbx_description
1 polymer ?
#
loop_
_entity_poly.entity_id
_entity_poly.type
_entity_poly.pdbx_seq_one_letter_code
_entity_poly.pdbx_strand_id
1 'polypeptide(L)' 'MKTRMGGAVAIVRVAAIRPFTRADMAAACASTYEEGWLAWELGDIRPLAWRGAVLAARGIYLVDWP' A
#
# COMPACT_ATOMS: atom_id res chain seq x y z
N MET A 1 -8.39 20.83 -16.30
CA MET A 1 -7.26 20.47 -15.41
C MET A 1 -7.80 19.55 -14.32
N LYS A 2 -7.47 18.24 -14.31
CA LYS A 2 -7.90 17.33 -13.24
C LYS A 2 -6.95 17.52 -12.06
N THR A 3 -7.42 18.15 -10.99
CA THR A 3 -6.74 18.15 -9.69
C THR A 3 -6.61 16.69 -9.23
N ARG A 4 -5.40 16.12 -9.22
CA ARG A 4 -5.16 14.77 -8.69
C ARG A 4 -5.22 14.85 -7.16
N MET A 5 -6.42 14.81 -6.60
CA MET A 5 -6.62 14.72 -5.16
C MET A 5 -6.20 13.32 -4.69
N GLY A 6 -5.48 13.24 -3.57
CA GLY A 6 -5.23 11.97 -2.90
C GLY A 6 -6.54 11.31 -2.47
N GLY A 7 -6.64 9.99 -2.64
CA GLY A 7 -7.83 9.23 -2.30
C GLY A 7 -7.50 7.75 -2.12
N ALA A 8 -8.32 7.05 -1.35
CA ALA A 8 -8.23 5.60 -1.22
C ALA A 8 -8.69 4.95 -2.54
N VAL A 9 -7.93 3.98 -3.05
CA VAL A 9 -8.15 3.38 -4.37
C VAL A 9 -8.49 1.89 -4.34
N ALA A 10 -8.12 1.20 -3.26
CA ALA A 10 -8.38 -0.22 -3.09
C ALA A 10 -8.41 -0.58 -1.61
N ILE A 11 -9.13 -1.66 -1.31
CA ILE A 11 -9.00 -2.42 -0.07
C ILE A 11 -8.17 -3.66 -0.39
N VAL A 12 -7.20 -3.97 0.47
CA VAL A 12 -6.34 -5.14 0.34
C VAL A 12 -6.31 -5.91 1.65
N ARG A 13 -6.12 -7.22 1.57
CA ARG A 13 -5.78 -8.05 2.72
C ARG A 13 -4.27 -8.08 2.87
N VAL A 14 -3.77 -7.74 4.05
CA VAL A 14 -2.39 -8.04 4.44
C VAL A 14 -2.33 -9.51 4.85
N ALA A 15 -1.71 -10.35 4.04
CA ALA A 15 -1.61 -11.78 4.27
C ALA A 15 -0.45 -12.13 5.22
N ALA A 16 0.69 -11.48 5.02
CA ALA A 16 1.87 -11.64 5.85
C ALA A 16 2.71 -10.36 5.90
N ILE A 17 3.46 -10.22 6.99
CA ILE A 17 4.53 -9.24 7.15
C ILE A 17 5.76 -10.03 7.59
N ARG A 18 6.83 -9.97 6.80
CA ARG A 18 8.07 -10.73 7.04
C ARG A 18 9.30 -9.90 6.67
N PRO A 19 10.52 -10.32 7.04
CA PRO A 19 11.73 -9.67 6.53
C PRO A 19 11.71 -9.59 5.01
N PHE A 20 11.99 -8.40 4.50
CA PHE A 20 12.30 -8.19 3.09
C PHE A 20 13.68 -8.78 2.83
N THR A 21 13.85 -9.44 1.70
CA THR A 21 15.11 -10.05 1.29
C THR A 21 15.46 -9.62 -0.12
N ARG A 22 16.71 -9.82 -0.56
CA ARG A 22 17.12 -9.52 -1.94
C ARG A 22 16.31 -10.29 -2.99
N ALA A 23 15.81 -11.48 -2.64
CA ALA A 23 14.97 -12.28 -3.53
C ALA A 23 13.62 -11.61 -3.84
N ASP A 24 13.14 -10.76 -2.93
CA ASP A 24 11.86 -10.06 -3.07
C ASP A 24 11.95 -8.83 -3.98
N MET A 25 13.16 -8.31 -4.27
CA MET A 25 13.34 -7.04 -4.98
C MET A 25 12.68 -7.03 -6.35
N ALA A 26 12.79 -8.13 -7.12
CA ALA A 26 12.20 -8.22 -8.44
C ALA A 26 10.66 -8.18 -8.36
N ALA A 27 10.06 -8.96 -7.45
CA ALA A 27 8.60 -9.01 -7.27
C ALA A 27 8.04 -7.70 -6.70
N ALA A 28 8.81 -7.00 -5.86
CA ALA A 28 8.44 -5.71 -5.28
C ALA A 28 8.75 -4.51 -6.19
N CYS A 29 9.31 -4.74 -7.38
CA CYS A 29 9.83 -3.68 -8.26
C CYS A 29 10.79 -2.71 -7.52
N ALA A 30 11.54 -3.21 -6.54
CA ALA A 30 12.43 -2.42 -5.71
C ALA A 30 13.79 -2.24 -6.39
N SER A 31 14.32 -1.01 -6.37
CA SER A 31 15.64 -0.69 -6.91
C SER A 31 16.76 -0.80 -5.88
N THR A 32 16.43 -0.87 -4.58
CA THR A 32 17.41 -0.96 -3.48
C THR A 32 16.94 -1.91 -2.38
N TYR A 33 17.86 -2.29 -1.50
CA TYR A 33 17.65 -3.16 -0.35
C TYR A 33 18.45 -2.64 0.83
N GLU A 34 17.85 -2.65 2.01
CA GLU A 34 18.53 -2.46 3.29
C GLU A 34 18.04 -3.50 4.31
N GLU A 35 18.93 -3.89 5.22
CA GLU A 35 18.62 -4.85 6.28
C GLU A 35 17.55 -4.29 7.22
N GLY A 36 16.65 -5.15 7.67
CA GLY A 36 15.55 -4.76 8.57
C GLY A 36 14.30 -4.20 7.87
N TRP A 37 14.32 -4.05 6.53
CA TRP A 37 13.10 -3.77 5.78
C TRP A 37 12.11 -4.94 5.85
N LEU A 38 10.82 -4.66 5.68
CA LEU A 38 9.74 -5.65 5.74
C LEU A 38 9.05 -5.79 4.38
N ALA A 39 8.82 -7.04 3.96
CA ALA A 39 7.95 -7.38 2.84
C ALA A 39 6.51 -7.49 3.34
N TRP A 40 5.60 -6.80 2.67
CA TRP A 40 4.17 -6.88 2.92
C TRP A 40 3.51 -7.64 1.78
N GLU A 41 2.96 -8.81 2.09
CA GLU A 41 2.27 -9.63 1.11
C GLU A 41 0.80 -9.24 1.07
N LEU A 42 0.40 -8.62 -0.05
CA LEU A 42 -0.95 -8.12 -0.25
C LEU A 42 -1.74 -9.06 -1.16
N GLY A 43 -2.92 -9.45 -0.74
CA GLY A 43 -3.86 -10.28 -1.50
C GLY A 43 -5.28 -9.74 -1.42
N ASP A 44 -6.23 -10.43 -2.06
CA ASP A 44 -7.65 -10.07 -2.05
C ASP A 44 -7.87 -8.56 -2.37
N ILE A 45 -7.28 -8.13 -3.48
CA ILE A 45 -7.25 -6.73 -3.90
C ILE A 45 -8.60 -6.36 -4.51
N ARG A 46 -9.31 -5.43 -3.88
CA ARG A 46 -10.64 -4.98 -4.31
C ARG A 46 -10.60 -3.49 -4.64
N PRO A 47 -10.94 -3.10 -5.88
CA PRO A 47 -11.07 -1.69 -6.24
C PRO A 47 -12.12 -1.01 -5.36
N LEU A 48 -11.81 0.20 -4.91
CA LEU A 48 -12.68 0.94 -4.01
C LEU A 48 -13.49 1.96 -4.83
N ALA A 49 -14.82 1.86 -4.79
CA ALA A 49 -15.69 2.60 -5.70
C ALA A 49 -15.94 4.06 -5.29
N TRP A 50 -15.90 4.39 -3.99
CA TRP A 50 -16.08 5.79 -3.56
C TRP A 50 -14.86 6.66 -3.76
N ARG A 51 -15.17 7.95 -3.89
CA ARG A 51 -14.28 8.99 -4.42
C ARG A 51 -14.11 10.15 -3.45
N GLY A 52 -14.44 9.92 -2.18
CA GLY A 52 -14.13 10.86 -1.11
C GLY A 52 -12.63 11.11 -1.00
N ALA A 53 -12.29 12.34 -0.65
CA ALA A 53 -10.89 12.71 -0.44
C ALA A 53 -10.37 12.06 0.84
N VAL A 54 -9.20 11.44 0.76
CA VAL A 54 -8.48 10.90 1.93
C VAL A 54 -7.13 11.60 1.99
N LEU A 55 -6.84 12.21 3.13
CA LEU A 55 -5.56 12.86 3.35
C LEU A 55 -4.44 11.81 3.37
N ALA A 56 -3.50 11.91 2.44
CA ALA A 56 -2.29 11.10 2.50
C ALA A 56 -1.41 11.56 3.67
N ALA A 57 -1.35 10.76 4.72
CA ALA A 57 -0.50 10.98 5.90
C ALA A 57 0.62 9.92 5.99
N ARG A 58 1.66 10.20 6.79
CA ARG A 58 2.76 9.26 7.03
C ARG A 58 2.31 8.15 7.99
N GLY A 59 2.79 6.93 7.74
CA GLY A 59 2.48 5.76 8.56
C GLY A 59 1.14 5.13 8.20
N ILE A 60 0.65 4.24 9.07
CA ILE A 60 -0.65 3.59 8.94
C ILE A 60 -1.63 4.33 9.84
N TYR A 61 -2.76 4.72 9.29
CA TYR A 61 -3.77 5.52 9.99
C TYR A 61 -5.17 5.01 9.67
N LEU A 62 -6.10 5.31 10.57
CA LEU A 62 -7.51 5.00 10.37
C LEU A 62 -8.10 5.98 9.37
N VAL A 63 -8.96 5.46 8.50
CA VAL A 63 -9.72 6.23 7.53
C VAL A 63 -11.18 5.87 7.71
N ASP A 64 -12.00 6.88 7.94
CA ASP A 64 -13.45 6.71 7.97
C ASP A 64 -13.98 6.54 6.55
N TRP A 65 -14.80 5.51 6.35
CA TRP A 65 -15.38 5.16 5.07
C TRP A 65 -16.82 4.64 5.26
N PRO A 66 -17.79 5.02 4.39
CA PRO A 66 -19.18 4.61 4.48
C PRO A 66 -19.49 3.14 4.11
#